data_AF-A0A1Q9RT29-F1
#
_entry.id   AF-A0A1Q9RT29-F1
#
_cell.length_a   1.000
_cell.length_b   1.000
_cell.length_c   1.000
_cell.angle_alpha   90.00
_cell.angle_beta   90.00
_cell.angle_gamma   90.00
#
_symmetry.space_group_name_H-M   'P 1'
#
loop_
_entity.id
_entity.type
_entity.pdbx_description
1 polymer ?
#
loop_
_entity_poly.entity_id
_entity_poly.type
_entity_poly.pdbx_seq_one_letter_code
_entity_poly.pdbx_strand_id
1 'polypeptide(L)'
;MKDGRAVAYVCDGKKVEAWYEGTLAGERLELSAAEGKPGITATVTDSATLGTVTVGDEELPFAAKAVDAPAGLYEGRASVDGVLTRIGWIVDEDGDVTGVANSGGTRRPAPDLNPASRSAGRIDGVPVTVTALDGSGPVIGR
;
A
#
# COMPACT_ATOMS: atom_id res chain seq x y z
N MET A 1 0.60 11.09 -1.64
CA MET A 1 1.75 11.86 -1.14
C MET A 1 1.21 13.15 -0.57
N LYS A 2 1.74 13.64 0.56
CA LYS A 2 1.25 14.86 1.21
C LYS A 2 2.34 15.49 2.06
N ASP A 3 2.46 16.81 1.99
CA ASP A 3 3.40 17.60 2.80
C ASP A 3 4.86 17.08 2.73
N GLY A 4 5.33 16.75 1.53
CA GLY A 4 6.67 16.22 1.28
C GLY A 4 6.89 14.79 1.79
N ARG A 5 5.85 14.10 2.27
CA ARG A 5 5.85 12.68 2.63
C ARG A 5 5.11 11.83 1.61
N ALA A 6 5.54 10.59 1.53
CA ALA A 6 4.94 9.62 0.65
C ALA A 6 5.00 8.21 1.26
N VAL A 7 4.02 7.42 0.87
CA VAL A 7 3.91 6.01 1.24
C VAL A 7 3.63 5.23 -0.04
N ALA A 8 4.07 3.98 -0.07
CA ALA A 8 3.78 3.08 -1.18
C ALA A 8 3.53 1.67 -0.65
N TYR A 9 2.81 0.92 -1.47
CA TYR A 9 2.48 -0.47 -1.25
C TYR A 9 2.63 -1.21 -2.58
N VAL A 10 3.29 -2.36 -2.53
CA VAL A 10 3.44 -3.26 -3.69
C VAL A 10 2.91 -4.62 -3.27
N CYS A 11 2.12 -5.27 -4.12
CA CYS A 11 1.66 -6.63 -3.88
C CYS A 11 1.41 -7.40 -5.18
N ASP A 12 1.35 -8.73 -5.08
CA ASP A 12 0.96 -9.64 -6.18
C ASP A 12 -0.51 -10.11 -6.09
N GLY A 13 -1.27 -9.56 -5.13
CA GLY A 13 -2.65 -9.97 -4.84
C GLY A 13 -2.80 -11.36 -4.22
N LYS A 14 -1.69 -12.03 -3.86
CA LYS A 14 -1.68 -13.42 -3.39
C LYS A 14 -0.96 -13.56 -2.07
N LYS A 15 0.35 -13.29 -2.05
CA LYS A 15 1.22 -13.52 -0.88
C LYS A 15 2.46 -12.63 -0.83
N VAL A 16 2.81 -11.94 -1.91
CA VAL A 16 3.91 -10.98 -1.93
C VAL A 16 3.33 -9.62 -1.60
N GLU A 17 3.93 -8.97 -0.62
CA GLU A 17 3.62 -7.58 -0.30
C GLU A 17 4.83 -6.87 0.29
N ALA A 18 4.88 -5.55 0.15
CA ALA A 18 5.84 -4.69 0.80
C ALA A 18 5.26 -3.29 1.00
N TRP A 19 5.65 -2.66 2.11
CA TRP A 19 5.24 -1.31 2.49
C TRP A 19 6.47 -0.42 2.57
N TYR A 20 6.32 0.82 2.09
CA TYR A 20 7.40 1.79 2.00
C TYR A 20 6.93 3.15 2.47
N GLU A 21 7.82 3.91 3.11
CA GLU A 21 7.58 5.30 3.47
C GLU A 21 8.85 6.13 3.30
N GLY A 22 8.68 7.43 3.15
CA GLY A 22 9.79 8.35 2.95
C GLY A 22 9.34 9.70 2.44
N THR A 23 10.16 10.33 1.63
CA THR A 23 10.01 11.74 1.28
C THR A 23 9.93 11.97 -0.22
N LEU A 24 9.23 13.05 -0.57
CA LEU A 24 9.22 13.66 -1.88
C LEU A 24 9.90 15.03 -1.76
N ALA A 25 11.04 15.20 -2.44
CA ALA A 25 11.79 16.44 -2.49
C ALA A 25 11.86 16.94 -3.93
N GLY A 26 11.09 18.00 -4.24
CA GLY A 26 10.84 18.38 -5.62
C GLY A 26 10.13 17.25 -6.36
N GLU A 27 10.73 16.76 -7.45
CA GLU A 27 10.22 15.62 -8.23
C GLU A 27 10.81 14.28 -7.77
N ARG A 28 11.77 14.29 -6.84
CA ARG A 28 12.48 13.08 -6.43
C ARG A 28 11.79 12.39 -5.25
N LEU A 29 11.39 11.14 -5.48
CA LEU A 29 10.78 10.26 -4.48
C LEU A 29 11.80 9.23 -3.99
N GLU A 30 12.01 9.19 -2.68
CA GLU A 30 12.86 8.21 -2.01
C GLU A 30 12.10 7.58 -0.85
N LEU A 31 11.79 6.29 -0.97
CA LEU A 31 11.09 5.52 0.06
C LEU A 31 11.94 4.33 0.51
N SER A 32 11.90 4.04 1.80
CA SER A 32 12.55 2.86 2.39
C SER A 32 11.50 1.87 2.85
N ALA A 33 11.89 0.59 2.84
CA ALA A 33 11.15 -0.45 3.56
C ALA A 33 11.54 -0.43 5.05
N ALA A 34 10.97 -1.37 5.83
CA ALA A 34 11.24 -1.48 7.25
C ALA A 34 12.76 -1.59 7.54
N GLU A 35 13.18 -1.10 8.70
CA GLU A 35 14.60 -1.08 9.11
C GLU A 35 15.50 -0.24 8.19
N GLY A 36 14.94 0.66 7.37
CA GLY A 36 15.71 1.52 6.46
C GLY A 36 16.24 0.79 5.23
N LYS A 37 15.73 -0.40 4.93
CA LYS A 37 16.12 -1.16 3.72
C LYS A 37 15.76 -0.36 2.46
N PRO A 38 16.56 -0.46 1.38
CA PRO A 38 16.22 0.14 0.10
C PRO A 38 14.81 -0.26 -0.34
N GLY A 39 14.06 0.72 -0.86
CA GLY A 39 12.65 0.54 -1.18
C GLY A 39 12.32 1.02 -2.59
N ILE A 40 12.07 2.32 -2.74
CA ILE A 40 11.67 2.92 -4.01
C ILE A 40 12.52 4.14 -4.28
N THR A 41 13.03 4.21 -5.50
CA THR A 41 13.62 5.41 -6.08
C THR A 41 12.84 5.78 -7.33
N ALA A 42 12.26 6.99 -7.37
CA ALA A 42 11.45 7.41 -8.50
C ALA A 42 11.49 8.91 -8.76
N THR A 43 10.99 9.27 -9.94
CA THR A 43 10.67 10.65 -10.33
C THR A 43 9.16 10.78 -10.47
N VAL A 44 8.61 11.81 -9.84
CA VAL A 44 7.20 12.17 -9.88
C VAL A 44 7.01 13.28 -10.90
N THR A 45 6.02 13.10 -11.78
CA THR A 45 5.55 14.08 -12.75
C THR A 45 4.09 14.39 -12.46
N ASP A 46 3.51 15.34 -13.20
CA ASP A 46 2.09 15.69 -13.08
C ASP A 46 1.14 14.52 -13.38
N SER A 47 1.58 13.51 -14.13
CA SER A 47 0.72 12.41 -14.61
C SER A 47 1.10 11.03 -14.08
N ALA A 48 2.33 10.85 -13.60
CA ALA A 48 2.83 9.55 -13.20
C ALA A 48 4.05 9.64 -12.28
N THR A 49 4.28 8.58 -11.52
CA THR A 49 5.52 8.26 -10.83
C THR A 49 6.22 7.12 -11.56
N LEU A 50 7.48 7.33 -11.94
CA LEU A 50 8.29 6.37 -12.70
C LEU A 50 9.58 6.09 -11.94
N GLY A 51 9.95 4.82 -11.80
CA GLY A 51 11.17 4.49 -11.06
C GLY A 51 11.42 3.01 -10.92
N THR A 52 12.18 2.66 -9.89
CA THR A 52 12.47 1.28 -9.51
C THR A 52 12.02 1.00 -8.08
N VAL A 53 11.59 -0.23 -7.85
CA VAL A 53 11.23 -0.76 -6.54
C VAL A 53 12.06 -2.01 -6.24
N THR A 54 12.57 -2.10 -5.03
CA THR A 54 13.23 -3.29 -4.50
C THR A 54 12.20 -4.15 -3.76
N VAL A 55 11.97 -5.37 -4.25
CA VAL A 55 11.09 -6.37 -3.63
C VAL A 55 11.92 -7.63 -3.36
N GLY A 56 12.23 -7.88 -2.09
CA GLY A 56 13.22 -8.90 -1.75
C GLY A 56 14.61 -8.49 -2.24
N ASP A 57 15.23 -9.31 -3.08
CA ASP A 57 16.55 -9.05 -3.67
C ASP A 57 16.47 -8.58 -5.14
N GLU A 58 15.26 -8.36 -5.67
CA GLU A 58 15.05 -7.95 -7.05
C GLU A 58 14.71 -6.46 -7.14
N GLU A 59 15.29 -5.78 -8.13
CA GLU A 59 14.94 -4.41 -8.50
C GLU A 59 14.11 -4.43 -9.79
N LEU A 60 12.90 -3.89 -9.71
CA LEU A 60 11.92 -3.92 -10.79
C LEU A 60 11.53 -2.50 -11.20
N PRO A 61 11.47 -2.18 -12.50
CA PRO A 61 10.93 -0.91 -12.95
C PRO A 61 9.43 -0.86 -12.74
N PHE A 62 8.90 0.31 -12.42
CA PHE A 62 7.45 0.52 -12.32
C PHE A 62 7.02 1.87 -12.91
N ALA A 63 5.74 1.93 -13.25
CA ALA A 63 5.03 3.15 -13.58
C ALA A 63 3.69 3.16 -12.84
N ALA A 64 3.42 4.23 -12.10
CA ALA A 64 2.16 4.43 -11.38
C ALA A 64 1.53 5.75 -11.83
N LYS A 65 0.36 5.70 -12.46
CA LYS A 65 -0.38 6.90 -12.88
C LYS A 65 -0.88 7.67 -11.66
N ALA A 66 -0.96 8.99 -11.78
CA ALA A 66 -1.75 9.81 -10.87
C ALA A 66 -3.23 9.49 -11.05
N VAL A 67 -3.94 9.30 -9.94
CA VAL A 67 -5.36 8.95 -9.92
C VAL A 67 -6.09 9.74 -8.84
N ASP A 68 -7.37 9.98 -9.07
CA ASP A 68 -8.29 10.55 -8.08
C ASP A 68 -9.06 9.46 -7.35
N ALA A 69 -9.53 9.77 -6.14
CA ALA A 69 -10.41 8.87 -5.41
C ALA A 69 -11.65 8.50 -6.27
N PRO A 70 -12.12 7.23 -6.22
CA PRO A 70 -11.78 6.20 -5.24
C PRO A 70 -10.55 5.35 -5.57
N ALA A 71 -9.89 5.55 -6.71
CA ALA A 71 -8.63 4.88 -7.01
C ALA A 71 -7.52 5.32 -6.02
N GLY A 72 -6.60 4.40 -5.71
CA GLY A 72 -5.50 4.66 -4.78
C GLY A 72 -5.27 3.54 -3.76
N LEU A 73 -4.58 3.90 -2.68
CA LEU A 73 -4.09 2.97 -1.67
C LEU A 73 -4.97 2.98 -0.41
N TYR A 74 -5.28 1.80 0.10
CA TYR A 74 -6.05 1.60 1.32
C TYR A 74 -5.35 0.64 2.27
N GLU A 75 -5.53 0.88 3.58
CA GLU A 75 -5.11 -0.02 4.65
C GLU A 75 -6.33 -0.53 5.42
N GLY A 76 -6.30 -1.81 5.78
CA GLY A 76 -7.29 -2.47 6.62
C GLY A 76 -6.66 -3.00 7.90
N ARG A 77 -7.42 -2.96 9.00
CA ARG A 77 -7.04 -3.60 10.26
C ARG A 77 -8.20 -4.38 10.86
N ALA A 78 -7.92 -5.61 11.29
CA ALA A 78 -8.82 -6.45 12.06
C ALA A 78 -8.01 -7.26 13.08
N SER A 79 -8.54 -7.45 14.29
CA SER A 79 -7.89 -8.28 15.32
C SER A 79 -8.70 -9.56 15.49
N VAL A 80 -8.10 -10.71 15.15
CA VAL A 80 -8.72 -12.04 15.26
C VAL A 80 -7.94 -12.80 16.32
N ASP A 81 -8.62 -13.22 17.40
CA ASP A 81 -8.01 -13.99 18.50
C ASP A 81 -6.70 -13.37 19.05
N GLY A 82 -6.64 -12.03 19.09
CA GLY A 82 -5.47 -11.29 19.58
C GLY A 82 -4.35 -11.08 18.54
N VAL A 83 -4.48 -11.62 17.33
CA VAL A 83 -3.54 -11.41 16.22
C VAL A 83 -4.04 -10.26 15.35
N LEU A 84 -3.23 -9.20 15.25
CA LEU A 84 -3.50 -8.11 14.31
C LEU A 84 -3.30 -8.59 12.88
N THR A 85 -4.38 -8.56 12.11
CA THR A 85 -4.37 -8.70 10.67
C THR A 85 -4.31 -7.32 10.04
N ARG A 86 -3.24 -7.07 9.27
CA ARG A 86 -3.09 -5.88 8.43
C ARG A 86 -3.43 -6.26 6.99
N ILE A 87 -4.10 -5.36 6.29
CA ILE A 87 -4.51 -5.57 4.90
C ILE A 87 -4.09 -4.36 4.09
N GLY A 88 -3.52 -4.57 2.91
CA GLY A 88 -3.27 -3.52 1.92
C GLY A 88 -4.10 -3.75 0.68
N TRP A 89 -4.66 -2.69 0.11
CA TRP A 89 -5.33 -2.73 -1.19
C TRP A 89 -4.86 -1.61 -2.11
N ILE A 90 -4.73 -1.94 -3.38
CA ILE A 90 -4.58 -1.02 -4.50
C ILE A 90 -5.90 -1.07 -5.27
N VAL A 91 -6.49 0.11 -5.49
CA VAL A 91 -7.63 0.31 -6.38
C VAL A 91 -7.11 1.06 -7.59
N ASP A 92 -7.27 0.50 -8.78
CA ASP A 92 -6.85 1.17 -10.02
C ASP A 92 -7.93 2.11 -10.59
N GLU A 93 -7.63 2.71 -11.75
CA GLU A 93 -8.51 3.69 -12.41
C GLU A 93 -9.82 3.10 -12.92
N ASP A 94 -9.86 1.80 -13.19
CA ASP A 94 -11.05 1.06 -13.61
C ASP A 94 -11.88 0.58 -12.41
N GLY A 95 -11.32 0.68 -11.20
CA GLY A 95 -11.93 0.29 -9.94
C GLY A 95 -11.61 -1.15 -9.52
N ASP A 96 -10.70 -1.82 -10.23
CA ASP A 96 -10.26 -3.17 -9.87
C ASP A 96 -9.43 -3.10 -8.58
N VAL A 97 -9.68 -4.07 -7.70
CA VAL A 97 -9.10 -4.13 -6.37
C VAL A 97 -8.13 -5.30 -6.29
N THR A 98 -6.87 -5.02 -5.94
CA THR A 98 -5.85 -6.03 -5.65
C THR A 98 -5.26 -5.80 -4.26
N GLY A 99 -5.07 -6.85 -3.48
CA GLY A 99 -4.53 -6.70 -2.14
C GLY A 99 -4.10 -7.99 -1.45
N VAL A 100 -3.39 -7.85 -0.34
CA VAL A 100 -2.97 -8.96 0.53
C VAL A 100 -3.34 -8.65 1.98
N ALA A 101 -3.87 -9.67 2.66
CA ALA A 101 -4.06 -9.69 4.11
C ALA A 101 -2.91 -10.47 4.77
N ASN A 102 -2.39 -9.95 5.87
CA ASN A 102 -1.29 -10.51 6.62
C ASN A 102 -1.64 -10.60 8.10
N SER A 103 -1.78 -11.84 8.56
CA SER A 103 -2.11 -12.20 9.94
C SER A 103 -0.86 -12.79 10.58
N GLY A 104 -0.08 -11.96 11.30
CA GLY A 104 1.11 -12.41 12.02
C GLY A 104 2.17 -13.11 11.13
N GLY A 105 2.30 -12.70 9.88
CA GLY A 105 3.21 -13.29 8.88
C GLY A 105 2.56 -14.27 7.92
N THR A 106 1.33 -14.73 8.20
CA THR A 106 0.55 -15.56 7.27
C THR A 106 -0.17 -14.68 6.27
N ARG A 107 0.19 -14.80 4.99
CA ARG A 107 -0.32 -13.97 3.90
C ARG A 107 -1.34 -14.69 3.03
N ARG A 108 -2.40 -14.00 2.64
CA ARG A 108 -3.46 -14.47 1.74
C ARG A 108 -4.02 -13.32 0.90
N PRO A 109 -4.74 -13.58 -0.21
CA PRO A 109 -5.51 -12.54 -0.89
C PRO A 109 -6.36 -11.75 0.08
N ALA A 110 -6.41 -10.44 -0.10
CA ALA A 110 -7.24 -9.57 0.73
C ALA A 110 -8.74 -9.87 0.49
N PRO A 111 -9.61 -9.63 1.50
CA PRO A 111 -11.05 -9.67 1.26
C PRO A 111 -11.47 -8.53 0.34
N ASP A 112 -12.63 -8.67 -0.28
CA ASP A 112 -13.19 -7.65 -1.16
C ASP A 112 -13.30 -6.29 -0.45
N LEU A 113 -12.92 -5.22 -1.15
CA LEU A 113 -13.08 -3.84 -0.73
C LEU A 113 -14.10 -3.17 -1.64
N ASN A 114 -15.07 -2.48 -1.05
CA ASN A 114 -15.85 -1.45 -1.74
C ASN A 114 -15.22 -0.08 -1.44
N PRO A 115 -14.49 0.52 -2.39
CA PRO A 115 -13.77 1.76 -2.14
C PRO A 115 -14.70 2.98 -2.11
N ALA A 116 -15.88 2.92 -2.72
CA ALA A 116 -16.87 4.00 -2.68
C ALA A 116 -17.45 4.20 -1.27
N SER A 117 -17.71 3.09 -0.54
CA SER A 117 -18.18 3.13 0.85
C SER A 117 -17.09 2.94 1.89
N ARG A 118 -15.83 2.72 1.46
CA ARG A 118 -14.69 2.37 2.32
C ARG A 118 -15.02 1.25 3.30
N SER A 119 -15.65 0.19 2.78
CA SER A 119 -16.05 -0.98 3.55
C SER A 119 -15.45 -2.23 2.92
N ALA A 120 -14.92 -3.11 3.74
CA ALA A 120 -14.38 -4.38 3.28
C ALA A 120 -15.18 -5.57 3.83
N GLY A 121 -14.94 -6.74 3.25
CA GLY A 121 -15.34 -8.02 3.84
C GLY A 121 -14.75 -8.24 5.24
N ARG A 122 -15.16 -9.32 5.89
CA ARG A 122 -14.70 -9.69 7.23
C ARG A 122 -13.49 -10.63 7.16
N ILE A 123 -12.62 -10.57 8.17
CA ILE A 123 -11.57 -11.55 8.42
C ILE A 123 -12.07 -12.45 9.54
N ASP A 124 -12.36 -13.72 9.23
CA ASP A 124 -12.78 -14.74 10.20
C ASP A 124 -13.93 -14.26 11.09
N GLY A 125 -14.91 -13.59 10.47
CA GLY A 125 -16.08 -13.01 11.15
C GLY A 125 -15.87 -11.62 11.78
N VAL A 126 -14.62 -11.16 11.91
CA VAL A 126 -14.28 -9.85 12.48
C VAL A 126 -14.39 -8.75 11.43
N PRO A 127 -15.04 -7.60 11.74
CA PRO A 127 -15.11 -6.48 10.82
C PRO A 127 -13.74 -5.84 10.60
N VAL A 128 -13.48 -5.41 9.38
CA VAL A 128 -12.26 -4.70 9.02
C VAL A 128 -12.50 -3.19 9.06
N THR A 129 -11.63 -2.48 9.77
CA THR A 129 -11.56 -1.01 9.71
C THR A 129 -10.71 -0.61 8.51
N VAL A 130 -11.29 0.17 7.59
CA VAL A 130 -10.63 0.60 6.34
C VAL A 130 -10.25 2.08 6.42
N THR A 131 -9.03 2.38 5.99
CA THR A 131 -8.49 3.75 5.89
C THR A 131 -7.93 3.97 4.49
N ALA A 132 -8.33 5.05 3.82
CA ALA A 132 -7.66 5.52 2.61
C ALA A 132 -6.35 6.21 2.99
N LEU A 133 -5.25 5.88 2.31
CA LEU A 133 -3.93 6.44 2.59
C LEU A 133 -3.61 7.57 1.62
N ASP A 134 -3.40 8.78 2.15
CA ASP A 134 -2.98 9.96 1.38
C ASP A 134 -1.46 10.22 1.44
N GLY A 135 -0.74 9.43 2.24
CA GLY A 135 0.69 9.59 2.50
C GLY A 135 1.04 10.57 3.61
N SER A 136 0.04 11.04 4.39
CA SER A 136 0.26 11.92 5.53
C SER A 136 0.90 11.23 6.74
N GLY A 137 0.58 9.96 6.96
CA GLY A 137 0.99 9.17 8.12
C GLY A 137 1.95 8.03 7.77
N PRO A 138 2.68 7.52 8.77
CA PRO A 138 3.60 6.39 8.57
C PRO A 138 2.82 5.11 8.27
N VAL A 139 3.45 4.23 7.49
CA VAL A 139 2.95 2.88 7.17
C VAL A 139 3.93 1.79 7.58
N ILE A 140 5.09 2.17 8.10
CA ILE A 140 6.07 1.27 8.71
C ILE A 140 5.98 1.45 10.22
N GLY A 141 5.58 0.40 10.93
CA GLY A 141 5.66 0.37 12.39
C GLY A 141 7.13 0.36 12.81
N ARG A 142 7.54 1.36 13.59
CA ARG A 142 8.84 1.37 14.29
C ARG A 142 8.75 0.63 15.62
#